data_AF-A0A382XUM3-F1
#
_entry.id   AF-A0A382XUM3-F1
#
_cell.length_a   1.000
_cell.length_b   1.000
_cell.length_c   1.000
_cell.angle_alpha   90.00
_cell.angle_beta   90.00
_cell.angle_gamma   90.00
#
_symmetry.space_group_name_H-M   'P 1'
#
loop_
_entity.id
_entity.type
_entity.pdbx_description
1 polymer ?
#
loop_
_entity_poly.entity_id
_entity_poly.type
_entity_poly.pdbx_seq_one_letter_code
_entity_poly.pdbx_strand_id
1 'polypeptide(L)'
;MTYRFNYLNATEKREAQKEQGRNNIPECDGQIKHPEHLWRHDHLQILQREALKGNVEKCREMILELPEYQRKDITEMMIKSVANVGRKLDL
;
A
#
# COMPACT_ATOMS: atom_id res chain seq x y z
N MET A 1 -39.38 -10.18 -12.73
CA MET A 1 -38.31 -9.61 -11.87
C MET A 1 -38.40 -8.10 -11.98
N THR A 2 -39.16 -7.45 -11.11
CA THR A 2 -39.22 -5.98 -11.04
C THR A 2 -37.92 -5.51 -10.40
N TYR A 3 -36.99 -4.96 -11.20
CA TYR A 3 -35.82 -4.31 -10.62
C TYR A 3 -36.31 -3.14 -9.78
N ARG A 4 -36.05 -3.20 -8.46
CA ARG A 4 -36.53 -2.22 -7.48
C ARG A 4 -35.93 -0.81 -7.68
N PHE A 5 -34.93 -0.69 -8.56
CA PHE A 5 -34.21 0.55 -8.86
C PHE A 5 -33.89 0.65 -10.35
N ASN A 6 -34.14 1.81 -10.95
CA ASN A 6 -33.79 2.08 -12.33
C ASN A 6 -32.38 2.68 -12.41
N TYR A 7 -31.37 1.82 -12.57
CA TYR A 7 -29.95 2.23 -12.63
C TYR A 7 -29.59 3.13 -13.84
N LEU A 8 -30.54 3.31 -14.76
CA LEU A 8 -30.43 4.20 -15.92
C LEU A 8 -30.74 5.67 -15.55
N ASN A 9 -31.41 5.92 -14.42
CA ASN A 9 -31.68 7.26 -13.93
C ASN A 9 -30.64 7.64 -12.85
N ALA A 10 -29.80 8.64 -13.16
CA ALA A 10 -28.71 9.06 -12.28
C ALA A 10 -29.20 9.56 -10.91
N THR A 11 -30.42 10.07 -10.84
CA THR A 11 -31.04 10.62 -9.63
C THR A 11 -31.45 9.53 -8.66
N GLU A 12 -32.17 8.51 -9.15
CA GLU A 12 -32.60 7.34 -8.38
C GLU A 12 -31.40 6.51 -7.89
N LYS A 13 -30.33 6.44 -8.69
CA LYS A 13 -29.06 5.81 -8.29
C LYS A 13 -28.39 6.55 -7.12
N ARG A 14 -28.42 7.89 -7.10
CA ARG A 14 -27.85 8.68 -6.00
C ARG A 14 -28.67 8.54 -4.71
N GLU A 15 -29.99 8.52 -4.82
CA GLU A 15 -30.89 8.33 -3.67
C GLU A 15 -30.73 6.93 -3.06
N ALA A 16 -30.70 5.89 -3.89
CA ALA A 16 -30.43 4.52 -3.44
C ALA A 16 -29.03 4.38 -2.79
N GLN A 17 -28.01 5.04 -3.35
CA GLN A 17 -26.67 5.07 -2.75
C GLN A 17 -26.61 5.83 -1.42
N LYS A 18 -27.51 6.79 -1.19
CA LYS A 18 -27.60 7.56 0.06
C LYS A 18 -28.28 6.77 1.18
N GLU A 19 -29.26 5.94 0.82
CA GLU A 19 -30.02 5.11 1.77
C GLU A 19 -29.33 3.78 2.08
N GLN A 20 -28.75 3.10 1.08
CA GLN A 20 -28.17 1.76 1.22
C GLN A 20 -26.64 1.74 1.25
N GLY A 21 -25.99 2.89 1.05
CA GLY A 21 -24.56 2.96 0.85
C GLY A 21 -24.14 2.58 -0.58
N ARG A 22 -22.84 2.69 -0.87
CA ARG A 22 -22.32 2.32 -2.19
C ARG A 22 -22.18 0.80 -2.28
N ASN A 23 -23.21 0.11 -2.77
CA ASN A 23 -23.18 -1.35 -2.99
C ASN A 23 -22.06 -1.84 -3.94
N ASN A 24 -21.41 -0.94 -4.68
CA ASN A 24 -20.30 -1.26 -5.58
C ASN A 24 -18.92 -1.14 -4.91
N ILE A 25 -18.85 -0.60 -3.69
CA ILE A 25 -17.62 -0.52 -2.92
C ILE A 25 -17.79 -1.51 -1.77
N PRO A 26 -16.95 -2.56 -1.67
CA PRO A 26 -16.99 -3.41 -0.50
C PRO A 26 -16.90 -2.54 0.75
N GLU A 27 -17.69 -2.85 1.79
CA GLU A 27 -17.54 -2.20 3.10
C GLU A 27 -16.05 -2.17 3.45
N CYS A 28 -15.55 -1.06 3.99
CA CYS A 28 -14.11 -0.79 4.16
C CYS A 28 -13.38 -1.89 4.95
N ASP A 29 -13.04 -2.98 4.26
CA ASP A 29 -12.50 -4.22 4.80
C ASP A 29 -10.97 -4.16 4.87
N GLY A 30 -10.36 -3.31 4.04
CA GLY A 30 -8.95 -3.38 3.69
C GLY A 30 -7.97 -2.80 4.71
N GLN A 31 -8.39 -1.87 5.57
CA GLN A 31 -7.47 -1.23 6.55
C GLN A 31 -7.63 -1.77 7.97
N ILE A 32 -8.84 -2.16 8.38
CA ILE A 32 -9.11 -2.61 9.76
C ILE A 32 -8.75 -4.09 9.94
N LYS A 33 -8.87 -4.92 8.90
CA LYS A 33 -8.63 -6.38 9.00
C LYS A 33 -7.20 -6.83 8.68
N HIS A 34 -6.36 -5.95 8.13
CA HIS A 34 -4.99 -6.29 7.73
C HIS A 34 -3.96 -5.30 8.31
N PRO A 35 -3.73 -5.32 9.64
CA PRO A 35 -2.74 -4.46 10.29
C PRO A 35 -1.32 -4.66 9.73
N GLU A 36 -1.03 -5.85 9.20
CA GLU A 36 0.24 -6.19 8.56
C GLU A 36 0.54 -5.32 7.32
N HIS A 37 -0.48 -4.90 6.57
CA HIS A 37 -0.28 -4.00 5.42
C HIS A 37 0.10 -2.59 5.86
N LEU A 38 -0.50 -2.11 6.95
CA LEU A 38 -0.18 -0.80 7.53
C LEU A 38 1.26 -0.79 8.05
N TRP A 39 1.63 -1.82 8.81
CA TRP A 39 3.00 -1.99 9.29
C TRP A 39 3.99 -2.08 8.14
N ARG A 40 3.72 -2.91 7.13
CA ARG A 40 4.62 -3.08 5.97
C ARG A 40 4.81 -1.77 5.21
N HIS A 41 3.75 -0.98 5.04
CA HIS A 41 3.84 0.31 4.40
C HIS A 41 4.73 1.29 5.17
N ASP A 42 4.52 1.41 6.48
CA ASP A 42 5.33 2.29 7.34
C ASP A 42 6.81 1.85 7.39
N HIS A 43 7.03 0.54 7.53
CA HIS A 43 8.36 -0.07 7.52
C HIS A 43 9.14 0.25 6.24
N LEU A 44 8.48 0.14 5.07
CA LEU A 44 9.09 0.47 3.79
C LEU A 44 9.40 1.97 3.64
N GLN A 45 8.53 2.85 4.16
CA GLN A 45 8.80 4.30 4.14
C GLN A 45 10.03 4.66 4.99
N ILE A 46 10.13 4.07 6.18
CA ILE A 46 11.29 4.27 7.07
C ILE A 46 12.55 3.71 6.41
N LEU A 47 12.49 2.51 5.82
CA LEU A 47 13.61 1.89 5.11
C LEU A 47 14.11 2.79 3.97
N GLN A 48 13.21 3.31 3.14
CA GLN A 48 13.57 4.20 2.04
C GLN A 48 14.23 5.49 2.54
N ARG A 49 13.78 6.04 3.67
CA ARG A 49 14.38 7.21 4.28
C ARG A 49 15.80 6.92 4.80
N GLU A 50 16.00 5.79 5.46
CA GLU A 50 17.34 5.39 5.95
C GLU A 50 18.29 5.07 4.78
N ALA A 51 17.77 4.44 3.72
CA ALA A 51 18.51 4.17 2.49
C ALA A 51 18.96 5.48 1.82
N LEU A 52 18.07 6.48 1.74
CA LEU A 52 18.43 7.80 1.22
C LEU A 52 19.47 8.48 2.10
N LYS A 53 19.43 8.34 3.42
CA LYS A 53 20.48 8.86 4.32
C LYS A 53 21.83 8.16 4.16
N GLY A 54 21.85 6.95 3.61
CA GLY A 54 23.05 6.12 3.48
C GLY A 54 23.34 5.23 4.69
N ASN A 55 22.36 5.00 5.56
CA ASN A 55 22.51 4.16 6.76
C ASN A 55 22.37 2.66 6.40
N VAL A 56 23.43 2.10 5.83
CA VAL A 56 23.46 0.73 5.29
C VAL A 56 23.15 -0.34 6.35
N GLU A 57 23.73 -0.24 7.54
CA GLU A 57 23.54 -1.21 8.63
C GLU A 57 22.07 -1.32 9.02
N LYS A 58 21.43 -0.16 9.23
CA LYS A 58 20.01 -0.08 9.59
C LYS A 58 19.11 -0.59 8.46
N CYS A 59 19.47 -0.34 7.20
CA CYS A 59 18.73 -0.89 6.07
C CYS A 59 18.84 -2.43 6.01
N ARG A 60 20.01 -3.01 6.30
CA ARG A 60 20.18 -4.47 6.37
C ARG A 60 19.32 -5.10 7.46
N GLU A 61 19.33 -4.52 8.66
CA GLU A 61 18.48 -4.98 9.78
C GLU A 61 17.00 -4.95 9.41
N MET A 62 16.52 -3.81 8.90
CA MET A 62 15.12 -3.66 8.49
C MET A 62 14.70 -4.60 7.35
N ILE A 63 15.62 -4.94 6.43
CA ILE A 63 15.33 -5.92 5.37
C ILE A 63 15.20 -7.34 5.95
N LEU A 64 15.94 -7.68 7.01
CA LEU A 64 15.80 -8.98 7.69
C LEU A 64 14.45 -9.11 8.41
N GLU A 65 13.85 -8.02 8.86
CA GLU A 65 12.51 -8.02 9.47
C GLU A 65 11.39 -8.30 8.46
N LEU A 66 11.65 -8.11 7.15
CA LEU A 66 10.69 -8.40 6.10
C LEU A 66 10.57 -9.91 5.81
N PRO A 67 9.42 -10.36 5.28
CA PRO A 67 9.25 -11.73 4.83
C PRO A 67 10.30 -12.11 3.78
N GLU A 68 10.85 -13.32 3.88
CA GLU A 68 11.97 -13.79 3.04
C GLU A 68 11.73 -13.63 1.55
N TYR A 69 10.50 -13.93 1.11
CA TYR A 69 10.09 -13.81 -0.30
C TYR A 69 10.14 -12.38 -0.86
N GLN A 70 10.15 -11.34 0.00
CA GLN A 70 10.18 -9.93 -0.42
C GLN A 70 11.56 -9.30 -0.33
N ARG A 71 12.50 -9.89 0.44
CA ARG A 71 13.77 -9.24 0.75
C ARG A 71 14.56 -8.88 -0.49
N LYS A 72 14.63 -9.81 -1.46
CA LYS A 72 15.36 -9.61 -2.72
C LYS A 72 14.80 -8.43 -3.53
N ASP A 73 13.48 -8.40 -3.71
CA ASP A 73 12.81 -7.36 -4.49
C ASP A 73 12.95 -5.99 -3.83
N ILE A 74 12.83 -5.92 -2.50
CA ILE A 74 12.99 -4.68 -1.74
C ILE A 74 14.44 -4.18 -1.79
N THR A 75 15.44 -5.04 -1.66
CA THR A 75 16.85 -4.66 -1.80
C THR A 75 17.12 -4.03 -3.18
N GLU A 76 16.68 -4.69 -4.25
CA GLU A 76 16.88 -4.19 -5.61
C GLU A 76 16.16 -2.85 -5.83
N MET A 77 14.93 -2.71 -5.31
CA MET A 77 14.16 -1.47 -5.34
C MET A 77 14.86 -0.34 -4.59
N MET A 78 15.43 -0.61 -3.41
CA MET A 78 16.16 0.40 -2.62
C MET A 78 17.42 0.87 -3.35
N ILE A 79 18.23 -0.04 -3.89
CA ILE A 79 19.44 0.30 -4.65
C ILE A 79 19.10 1.18 -5.85
N LYS A 80 18.08 0.81 -6.64
CA LYS A 80 17.60 1.62 -7.77
C LYS A 80 17.08 2.98 -7.33
N SER A 81 16.33 3.04 -6.24
CA SER A 81 15.76 4.28 -5.71
C SER A 81 16.85 5.27 -5.27
N VAL A 82 17.88 4.78 -4.58
CA VAL A 82 19.00 5.61 -4.14
C VAL A 82 19.88 6.02 -5.32
N ALA A 83 20.08 5.13 -6.30
CA ALA A 83 20.79 5.43 -7.55
C ALA A 83 20.12 6.53 -8.38
N ASN A 84 18.78 6.56 -8.43
CA ASN A 84 18.02 7.62 -9.12
C ASN A 84 18.27 9.01 -8.50
N VAL A 85 18.60 9.08 -7.21
CA VAL A 85 18.93 10.33 -6.51
C VAL A 85 20.44 10.64 -6.58
N GLY A 86 21.21 9.86 -7.34
CA GLY A 86 22.65 10.04 -7.53
C GLY A 86 23.51 9.53 -6.37
N ARG A 87 22.95 8.70 -5.48
CA ARG A 87 23.66 8.08 -4.35
C ARG A 87 23.90 6.60 -4.62
N LYS A 88 24.88 6.00 -3.94
CA LYS A 88 25.11 4.55 -3.98
C LYS A 88 24.79 3.95 -2.62
N LEU A 89 24.10 2.82 -2.63
CA LEU A 89 23.75 2.03 -1.46
C LEU A 89 24.34 0.64 -1.64
N ASP A 90 25.18 0.20 -0.71
CA ASP A 90 25.84 -1.11 -0.74
C ASP A 90 25.15 -2.05 0.25
N LEU A 91 24.00 -2.59 -0.16
CA LEU A 91 23.12 -3.42 0.67
C LEU A 91 23.47 -4.90 0.56
#